data_AF-A0A1F5JIA4-F1
#
_entry.id   AF-A0A1F5JIA4-F1
#
_cell.length_a   1.000
_cell.length_b   1.000
_cell.length_c   1.000
_cell.angle_alpha   90.00
_cell.angle_beta   90.00
_cell.angle_gamma   90.00
#
_symmetry.space_group_name_H-M   'P 1'
#
loop_
_entity.id
_entity.type
_entity.pdbx_description
1 polymer ?
#
loop_
_entity_poly.entity_id
_entity_poly.type
_entity_poly.pdbx_seq_one_letter_code
_entity_poly.pdbx_strand_id
1 'polypeptide(L)'
;MKKKLVVPKFKSESEEADFWANLNLSEYFEPSDFKRGIVFPNLRRTKRLISIRLPEELIGKVKEKAAKLDVPYQSLIRQYIQQGVVR
;
A
#
# COMPACT_ATOMS: atom_id res chain seq x y z
N MET A 1 29.08 -2.29 -6.90
CA MET A 1 28.81 -0.90 -7.31
C MET A 1 29.85 -0.48 -8.32
N LYS A 2 29.45 -0.07 -9.53
CA LYS A 2 30.37 0.28 -10.63
C LYS A 2 30.96 1.68 -10.50
N LYS A 3 30.15 2.66 -10.12
CA LYS A 3 30.54 4.08 -9.96
C LYS A 3 29.78 4.74 -8.82
N LYS A 4 30.39 5.70 -8.13
CA LYS A 4 29.74 6.47 -7.06
C LYS A 4 28.77 7.47 -7.68
N LEU A 5 27.46 7.29 -7.44
CA LEU A 5 26.45 8.26 -7.84
C LEU A 5 26.60 9.52 -6.97
N VAL A 6 26.92 10.65 -7.59
CA VAL A 6 26.98 11.95 -6.92
C VAL A 6 25.66 12.65 -7.17
N VAL A 7 24.80 12.69 -6.15
CA VAL A 7 23.51 13.39 -6.22
C VAL A 7 23.76 14.88 -5.93
N PRO A 8 23.45 15.80 -6.87
CA PRO A 8 23.61 17.23 -6.63
C PRO A 8 22.57 17.74 -5.63
N LYS A 9 22.84 18.91 -5.01
CA LYS A 9 21.83 19.58 -4.16
C LYS A 9 20.82 20.29 -5.06
N PHE A 10 19.61 19.77 -5.14
CA PHE A 10 18.52 20.39 -5.92
C PHE A 10 17.93 21.59 -5.18
N LYS A 11 17.47 22.59 -5.95
CA LYS A 11 16.78 23.76 -5.39
C LYS A 11 15.26 23.60 -5.41
N SER A 12 14.74 22.71 -6.26
CA SER A 12 13.32 22.46 -6.47
C SER A 12 13.04 20.95 -6.62
N GLU A 13 11.85 20.52 -6.23
CA GLU A 13 11.34 19.16 -6.42
C GLU A 13 11.21 18.80 -7.91
N SER A 14 10.93 19.78 -8.77
CA SER A 14 10.85 19.58 -10.22
C SER A 14 12.21 19.20 -10.83
N GLU A 15 13.29 19.87 -10.42
CA GLU A 15 14.66 19.57 -10.88
C GLU A 15 15.11 18.18 -10.41
N GLU A 16 14.68 17.79 -9.21
CA GLU A 16 14.93 16.44 -8.68
C GLU A 16 14.21 15.38 -9.50
N ALA A 17 12.92 15.58 -9.81
CA ALA A 17 12.14 14.66 -10.62
C ALA A 17 12.73 14.47 -12.03
N ASP A 18 13.14 15.56 -12.69
CA ASP A 18 13.78 15.52 -14.01
C ASP A 18 15.14 14.82 -13.97
N PHE A 19 15.92 15.02 -12.91
CA PHE A 19 17.19 14.32 -12.72
C PHE A 19 16.98 12.81 -12.57
N TRP A 20 16.02 12.37 -11.74
CA TRP A 20 15.74 10.95 -11.56
C TRP A 20 15.15 10.30 -12.81
N ALA A 21 14.35 11.02 -13.58
CA ALA A 21 13.76 10.52 -14.83
C ALA A 21 14.81 10.22 -15.90
N ASN A 22 15.87 11.03 -15.96
CA ASN A 22 16.94 10.89 -16.95
C ASN A 22 18.12 10.05 -16.46
N LEU A 23 18.15 9.65 -15.19
CA LEU A 23 19.25 8.89 -14.61
C LEU A 23 19.19 7.41 -15.02
N ASN A 24 20.19 6.96 -15.77
CA ASN A 24 20.34 5.54 -16.09
C ASN A 24 21.05 4.79 -14.95
N LEU A 25 20.26 4.09 -14.13
CA LEU A 25 20.76 3.33 -12.96
C LEU A 25 21.71 2.17 -13.35
N SER A 26 21.68 1.70 -14.60
CA SER A 26 22.53 0.59 -15.06
C SER A 26 24.02 0.95 -15.19
N GLU A 27 24.34 2.23 -15.24
CA GLU A 27 25.72 2.73 -15.29
C GLU A 27 26.39 2.76 -13.91
N TYR A 28 25.58 2.79 -12.84
CA TYR A 28 26.04 2.98 -11.46
C TYR A 28 25.94 1.69 -10.63
N PHE A 29 24.92 0.86 -10.86
CA PHE A 29 24.62 -0.33 -10.07
C PHE A 29 24.77 -1.63 -10.87
N GLU A 30 25.30 -2.68 -10.22
CA GLU A 30 25.32 -4.04 -10.77
C GLU A 30 24.17 -4.87 -10.21
N PRO A 31 23.71 -5.93 -10.90
CA PRO A 31 22.72 -6.87 -10.38
C PRO A 31 23.03 -7.43 -8.98
N SER A 32 24.30 -7.47 -8.60
CA SER A 32 24.81 -7.89 -7.28
C SER A 32 24.61 -6.85 -6.17
N ASP A 33 24.42 -5.57 -6.52
CA ASP A 33 24.19 -4.48 -5.57
C ASP A 33 22.73 -4.42 -5.09
N PHE A 34 21.80 -5.02 -5.85
CA PHE A 34 20.40 -5.06 -5.49
C PHE A 34 20.16 -6.13 -4.43
N LYS A 35 19.86 -5.69 -3.20
CA LYS A 35 19.46 -6.60 -2.12
C LYS A 35 18.14 -7.27 -2.48
N ARG A 36 18.21 -8.54 -2.86
CA ARG A 36 17.03 -9.39 -3.05
C ARG A 36 16.44 -9.70 -1.67
N GLY A 37 15.13 -9.57 -1.52
CA GLY A 37 14.44 -9.86 -0.26
C GLY A 37 14.35 -8.69 0.72
N ILE A 38 14.35 -7.44 0.24
CA ILE A 38 13.92 -6.29 1.06
C ILE A 38 12.45 -6.53 1.43
N VAL A 39 12.23 -7.09 2.62
CA VAL A 39 10.92 -7.09 3.27
C VAL A 39 10.69 -5.66 3.69
N PHE A 40 9.72 -4.98 3.08
CA PHE A 40 9.31 -3.63 3.48
C PHE A 40 8.53 -3.72 4.80
N PRO A 41 9.16 -3.57 5.98
CA PRO A 41 8.49 -3.85 7.25
C PRO A 41 7.45 -2.75 7.57
N ASN A 42 7.67 -1.57 6.98
CA ASN A 42 6.87 -0.36 7.16
C ASN A 42 5.88 -0.10 6.02
N LEU A 43 5.71 -1.02 5.06
CA LEU A 43 4.57 -0.97 4.15
C LEU A 43 3.31 -1.39 4.92
N ARG A 44 2.94 -0.57 5.90
CA ARG A 44 1.82 -0.82 6.78
C ARG A 44 0.56 -0.72 5.94
N ARG A 45 -0.14 -1.84 5.75
CA ARG A 45 -1.58 -1.84 5.47
C ARG A 45 -2.29 -1.26 6.70
N THR A 46 -2.16 0.04 6.93
CA THR A 46 -2.73 0.73 8.08
C THR A 46 -4.25 0.65 7.98
N LYS A 47 -4.89 0.20 9.06
CA LYS A 47 -6.35 0.27 9.19
C LYS A 47 -6.68 1.65 9.74
N ARG A 48 -7.53 2.39 9.04
CA ARG A 48 -8.08 3.65 9.54
C ARG A 48 -9.49 3.41 10.05
N LEU A 49 -9.79 3.91 11.25
CA LEU A 49 -11.15 3.97 11.76
C LEU A 49 -11.93 5.01 10.97
N ILE A 50 -13.07 4.59 10.42
CA ILE A 50 -14.00 5.45 9.68
C ILE A 50 -15.41 5.22 10.23
N SER A 51 -16.18 6.30 10.27
CA SER A 51 -17.61 6.25 10.60
C SER A 51 -18.40 6.17 9.30
N ILE A 52 -19.23 5.13 9.14
CA ILE A 52 -20.11 4.95 7.98
C ILE A 52 -21.55 4.83 8.49
N ARG A 53 -22.50 5.49 7.82
CA ARG A 53 -23.94 5.32 8.07
C ARG A 53 -24.47 4.18 7.21
N LEU A 54 -25.16 3.23 7.83
CA LEU A 54 -25.80 2.10 7.18
C LEU A 54 -27.25 1.99 7.68
N PRO A 55 -28.20 1.52 6.86
CA PRO A 55 -29.55 1.20 7.32
C PRO A 55 -29.53 0.17 8.45
N GLU A 56 -30.39 0.34 9.45
CA GLU A 56 -30.43 -0.53 10.63
C GLU A 56 -30.72 -2.00 10.28
N GLU A 57 -31.66 -2.23 9.36
CA GLU A 57 -32.00 -3.56 8.86
C GLU A 57 -30.78 -4.28 8.25
N LEU A 58 -29.92 -3.54 7.55
CA LEU A 58 -28.72 -4.10 6.94
C LEU A 58 -27.71 -4.52 8.02
N ILE A 59 -27.55 -3.71 9.06
CA ILE A 59 -26.68 -4.04 10.20
C ILE A 59 -27.19 -5.31 10.89
N GLY A 60 -28.50 -5.45 11.07
CA GLY A 60 -29.13 -6.66 11.61
C GLY A 60 -28.79 -7.91 10.80
N LYS A 61 -29.04 -7.87 9.48
CA LYS A 61 -28.74 -8.98 8.55
C LYS A 61 -27.25 -9.36 8.55
N VAL A 62 -26.36 -8.36 8.60
CA VAL A 62 -24.91 -8.60 8.64
C VAL A 62 -24.51 -9.28 9.95
N LYS A 63 -25.07 -8.87 11.10
CA LYS A 63 -24.79 -9.51 12.40
C LYS A 63 -25.26 -10.96 12.42
N GLU A 64 -26.46 -11.25 11.93
CA GLU A 64 -26.96 -12.64 11.84
C GLU A 64 -26.07 -13.52 10.97
N LYS A 65 -25.66 -13.01 9.80
CA LYS A 65 -24.81 -13.75 8.89
C LYS A 65 -23.40 -13.93 9.45
N ALA A 66 -22.88 -12.93 10.17
CA ALA A 66 -21.58 -13.01 10.84
C ALA A 66 -21.58 -14.06 11.94
N ALA A 67 -22.66 -14.14 12.74
CA ALA A 67 -22.84 -15.17 13.75
C ALA A 67 -22.88 -16.58 13.14
N LYS A 68 -23.59 -16.77 12.02
CA LYS A 68 -23.64 -18.05 11.30
C LYS A 68 -22.28 -18.50 10.76
N LEU A 69 -21.41 -17.55 10.44
CA LEU A 69 -20.07 -17.78 9.89
C LEU A 69 -18.99 -17.81 10.98
N ASP A 70 -19.36 -17.64 12.25
CA ASP A 70 -18.46 -17.52 13.40
C ASP A 70 -17.35 -16.45 13.20
N VAL A 71 -17.74 -15.30 12.65
CA VAL A 71 -16.84 -14.15 12.44
C VAL A 71 -17.40 -12.86 13.04
N PRO A 72 -16.55 -11.91 13.45
CA PRO A 72 -17.03 -10.58 13.84
C PRO A 72 -17.70 -9.86 12.68
N TYR A 73 -18.84 -9.21 12.94
CA TYR A 73 -19.59 -8.49 11.90
C TYR A 73 -18.77 -7.40 11.21
N GLN A 74 -17.85 -6.73 11.92
CA GLN A 74 -16.96 -5.72 11.31
C GLN A 74 -15.96 -6.36 10.33
N SER A 75 -15.54 -7.59 10.57
CA SER A 75 -14.69 -8.35 9.65
C SER A 75 -15.47 -8.77 8.41
N LEU A 76 -16.73 -9.18 8.57
CA LEU A 76 -17.61 -9.51 7.44
C LEU A 76 -17.90 -8.29 6.56
N ILE A 77 -18.18 -7.12 7.17
CA ILE A 77 -18.36 -5.85 6.43
C ILE A 77 -17.12 -5.56 5.58
N ARG A 78 -15.92 -5.71 6.16
CA ARG A 78 -14.66 -5.48 5.45
C ARG A 78 -14.49 -6.42 4.26
N GLN A 79 -14.84 -7.70 4.41
CA GLN A 79 -14.78 -8.67 3.30
C GLN A 79 -15.71 -8.29 2.15
N TYR A 80 -16.95 -7.85 2.45
CA TYR A 80 -17.87 -7.41 1.40
C TYR A 80 -17.40 -6.16 0.67
N ILE A 81 -16.85 -5.18 1.39
CA ILE A 81 -16.26 -3.99 0.76
C ILE A 81 -15.10 -4.40 -0.16
N GLN A 82 -14.22 -5.28 0.31
CA GLN A 82 -13.10 -5.77 -0.49
C GLN A 82 -13.57 -6.53 -1.73
N GLN A 83 -14.59 -7.39 -1.61
CA GLN A 83 -15.18 -8.10 -2.74
C GLN A 83 -15.80 -7.15 -3.76
N GLY A 84 -16.46 -6.07 -3.30
CA GLY A 84 -17.08 -5.07 -4.18
C GLY A 84 -16.08 -4.18 -4.92
N VAL A 85 -14.90 -3.94 -4.36
CA VAL A 85 -13.83 -3.11 -4.99
C VAL A 85 -12.97 -3.91 -5.96
N VAL A 86 -12.78 -5.21 -5.70
CA VAL A 86 -11.94 -6.09 -6.55
C VAL A 86 -12.72 -6.59 -7.78
N ARG A 87 -14.05 -6.46 -7.77
CA ARG A 87 -14.92 -6.82 -8.88
C ARG A 87 -15.00 -5.71 -9.92
#